data_AF-A0A4Q6AJG7-F1
#
_entry.id   AF-A0A4Q6AJG7-F1
#
_cell.length_a   1.000
_cell.length_b   1.000
_cell.length_c   1.000
_cell.angle_alpha   90.00
_cell.angle_beta   90.00
_cell.angle_gamma   90.00
#
_symmetry.space_group_name_H-M   'P 1'
#
loop_
_entity.id
_entity.type
_entity.pdbx_description
1 polymer ?
#
loop_
_entity_poly.entity_id
_entity_poly.type
_entity_poly.pdbx_seq_one_letter_code
_entity_poly.pdbx_strand_id
1 'polypeptide(L)' 'MRRSYLGEFEEVVLLTVAVLGTGAYGVAITDELDRQTGRAVSISAVHAALHRLEEKGM' A
#
# COMPACT_ATOMS: atom_id res chain seq x y z
N MET A 1 -4.70 -11.04 -19.87
CA MET A 1 -4.73 -10.04 -18.79
C MET A 1 -3.85 -8.88 -19.19
N ARG A 2 -4.30 -7.62 -19.06
CA ARG A 2 -3.44 -6.44 -19.27
C ARG A 2 -2.30 -6.54 -18.23
N ARG A 3 -1.04 -6.38 -18.65
CA ARG A 3 0.09 -6.38 -17.71
C ARG A 3 0.03 -5.04 -16.96
N SER A 4 -0.57 -5.03 -15.78
CA SER A 4 -0.52 -3.88 -14.88
C SER A 4 0.85 -3.89 -14.20
N TYR A 5 1.74 -2.97 -14.58
CA TYR A 5 3.00 -2.79 -13.89
C TYR A 5 2.74 -2.09 -12.57
N LEU A 6 3.10 -2.73 -11.46
CA LEU A 6 3.12 -2.12 -10.15
C LEU A 6 4.46 -1.40 -9.97
N GLY A 7 4.41 -0.18 -9.42
CA GLY A 7 5.61 0.47 -8.92
C GLY A 7 6.04 -0.18 -7.61
N GLU A 8 7.33 -0.11 -7.28
CA GLU A 8 7.89 -0.75 -6.07
C GLU A 8 7.13 -0.37 -4.79
N PHE A 9 6.74 0.91 -4.66
CA PHE A 9 5.97 1.35 -3.50
C PHE A 9 4.54 0.78 -3.48
N GLU A 10 3.90 0.60 -4.63
CA GLU A 10 2.57 0.01 -4.71
C GLU A 10 2.61 -1.48 -4.37
N GLU A 11 3.66 -2.20 -4.76
CA GLU A 11 3.85 -3.61 -4.38
C GLU A 11 3.96 -3.76 -2.87
N VAL A 12 4.76 -2.91 -2.22
CA VAL A 12 4.93 -2.94 -0.76
C VAL A 12 3.64 -2.56 -0.04
N VAL A 13 2.89 -1.57 -0.54
CA VAL A 13 1.56 -1.21 -0.01
C VAL A 13 0.58 -2.37 -0.15
N LEU A 14 0.51 -3.00 -1.33
CA LEU A 14 -0.38 -4.14 -1.59
C LEU A 14 -0.04 -5.35 -0.71
N LEU A 15 1.25 -5.63 -0.51
CA LEU A 15 1.69 -6.68 0.41
C LEU A 15 1.28 -6.37 1.85
N THR A 16 1.39 -5.11 2.26
CA THR A 16 0.98 -4.68 3.60
C THR A 16 -0.52 -4.83 3.82
N VAL A 17 -1.33 -4.50 2.80
CA VAL A 17 -2.78 -4.78 2.81
C VAL A 17 -3.04 -6.27 3.00
N ALA A 18 -2.31 -7.15 2.28
CA ALA A 18 -2.45 -8.59 2.43
C ALA A 18 -2.06 -9.09 3.83
N VAL A 19 -1.03 -8.50 4.45
CA VAL A 19 -0.61 -8.82 5.82
C VAL A 19 -1.67 -8.41 6.86
N LEU A 20 -2.26 -7.23 6.71
CA LEU A 20 -3.25 -6.69 7.66
C LEU A 20 -4.66 -7.27 7.46
N GLY A 21 -4.95 -7.81 6.27
CA GLY A 21 -6.24 -8.39 5.93
C GLY A 21 -7.38 -7.38 6.06
N THR A 22 -8.43 -7.74 6.80
CA THR A 22 -9.62 -6.89 6.99
C THR A 22 -9.34 -5.62 7.81
N GLY A 23 -8.20 -5.54 8.49
CA GLY A 23 -7.76 -4.36 9.25
C GLY A 23 -6.99 -3.33 8.41
N ALA A 24 -6.85 -3.52 7.10
CA ALA A 24 -6.07 -2.66 6.23
C ALA A 24 -6.77 -1.33 5.90
N TYR A 25 -6.80 -0.39 6.84
CA TYR A 25 -7.17 1.01 6.59
C TYR A 25 -5.93 1.90 6.56
N GLY A 26 -6.04 3.08 5.96
CA GLY A 26 -4.87 3.91 5.62
C GLY A 26 -3.87 4.16 6.76
N VAL A 27 -4.35 4.44 7.97
CA VAL A 27 -3.48 4.63 9.14
C VAL A 27 -2.78 3.32 9.53
N ALA A 28 -3.51 2.20 9.59
CA ALA A 28 -2.91 0.90 9.93
C ALA A 28 -1.83 0.49 8.91
N ILE A 29 -2.05 0.77 7.62
CA ILE A 29 -1.06 0.53 6.56
C ILE A 29 0.17 1.43 6.76
N THR A 30 -0.03 2.72 7.04
CA THR A 30 1.08 3.65 7.32
C THR A 30 1.91 3.19 8.52
N ASP A 31 1.26 2.87 9.64
CA ASP A 31 1.93 2.44 10.86
C ASP A 31 2.72 1.13 10.64
N GLU A 32 2.14 0.18 9.90
CA GLU A 32 2.81 -1.09 9.58
C GLU A 32 4.00 -0.90 8.64
N LEU A 33 3.89 -0.01 7.64
CA LEU A 33 5.00 0.34 6.76
C LEU A 33 6.15 1.00 7.54
N ASP A 34 5.83 1.94 8.43
CA ASP A 34 6.82 2.60 9.28
C ASP A 34 7.51 1.58 10.18
N ARG A 35 6.75 0.66 10.78
CA ARG A 35 7.27 -0.39 11.66
C ARG A 35 8.17 -1.40 10.94
N GLN A 36 7.80 -1.83 9.73
CA GLN A 36 8.55 -2.82 8.96
C GLN A 36 9.79 -2.23 8.30
N THR A 37 9.69 -1.00 7.80
CA THR A 37 10.78 -0.36 7.03
C THR A 37 11.70 0.51 7.87
N GLY A 38 11.28 0.89 9.09
CA GLY A 38 11.99 1.84 9.95
C GLY A 38 12.04 3.27 9.39
N ARG A 39 11.19 3.59 8.40
CA ARG A 39 11.16 4.87 7.71
C ARG A 39 9.75 5.45 7.80
N ALA A 40 9.65 6.73 8.16
CA ALA A 40 8.37 7.42 8.15
C ALA A 40 7.81 7.55 6.73
N VAL A 41 6.58 7.07 6.54
CA VAL A 41 5.78 7.16 5.31
C VAL A 41 4.62 8.11 5.57
N SER A 42 4.32 9.01 4.64
CA SER A 42 3.15 9.87 4.78
C SER A 42 1.87 9.10 4.46
N ILE A 43 0.81 9.35 5.24
CA ILE A 43 -0.51 8.79 4.97
C ILE A 43 -1.03 9.18 3.57
N SER A 44 -0.68 10.38 3.09
CA SER A 44 -1.01 10.85 1.74
C SER A 44 -0.36 10.00 0.65
N ALA A 45 0.89 9.55 0.85
CA ALA A 45 1.56 8.66 -0.09
C ALA A 45 0.88 7.29 -0.14
N VAL A 46 0.47 6.75 1.01
CA VAL A 46 -0.30 5.49 1.10
C VAL A 46 -1.63 5.63 0.36
N HIS A 47 -2.38 6.71 0.59
CA HIS A 47 -3.63 6.95 -0.13
C HIS A 47 -3.42 7.06 -1.64
N ALA A 48 -2.39 7.77 -2.09
CA ALA A 48 -2.09 7.87 -3.52
C ALA A 48 -1.73 6.51 -4.14
N ALA A 49 -1.02 5.64 -3.41
CA ALA A 49 -0.70 4.29 -3.88
C ALA A 49 -1.93 3.39 -3.94
N LEU A 50 -2.78 3.40 -2.90
CA LEU A 50 -4.04 2.66 -2.87
C LEU A 50 -4.96 3.07 -4.03
N HIS A 51 -5.05 4.38 -4.31
CA HIS A 51 -5.84 4.87 -5.43
C HIS A 51 -5.33 4.36 -6.79
N ARG A 52 -4.00 4.39 -7.02
CA ARG A 52 -3.42 3.82 -8.25
C ARG A 52 -3.58 2.31 -8.34
N LEU A 53 -3.57 1.59 -7.22
CA LEU A 53 -3.85 0.15 -7.17
C LEU A 53 -5.31 -0.13 -7.56
N GLU A 54 -6.25 0.65 -7.04
CA GLU A 54 -7.67 0.60 -7.39
C GLU A 54 -7.91 0.88 -8.89
N GLU A 55 -7.28 1.92 -9.45
CA GLU A 55 -7.33 2.21 -10.89
C GLU A 55 -6.79 1.06 -11.75
N LYS A 56 -5.87 0.26 -11.21
CA LYS A 56 -5.30 -0.94 -11.85
C LYS A 56 -6.15 -2.19 -11.64
N GLY A 57 -7.22 -2.11 -10.84
CA GLY A 57 -8.16 -3.19 -10.55
C GLY A 57 -7.66 -4.21 -9.53
N MET A 58 -6.83 -3.78 -8.58
CA MET A 58 -6.34 -4.60 -7.46
C MET A 58 -7.26 -4.51 -6.24
#